data_AF-A0A1I8GBV8-F1
#
_entry.id   AF-A0A1I8GBV8-F1
#
_cell.length_a   1.000
_cell.length_b   1.000
_cell.length_c   1.000
_cell.angle_alpha   90.00
_cell.angle_beta   90.00
_cell.angle_gamma   90.00
#
_symmetry.space_group_name_H-M   'P 1'
#
loop_
_entity.id
_entity.type
_entity.pdbx_description
1 polymer ?
#
loop_
_entity_poly.entity_id
_entity_poly.type
_entity_poly.pdbx_seq_one_letter_code
_entity_poly.pdbx_strand_id
1 'polypeptide(L)'
;MWQRSLVCSTLEAAAFRCYLQQQNGTHRSRYPIFRSSNFCPKSCGHNAEFVDDADFCPRTCARHFFNSQSLGCVTPFGFRSRNVNGQSPLPGCQCKPGFVLDGSNCVLPNECECISNLCIDRQNRTVCEAWKAQGYCDKYPLQMRRYCKLTCDQCQAPCQDQISKTTCQTIKSQGRCGDSFYKQMCQLTCNPSDCECPPCKTVRGPCDSQNKNRRVVTYCYAPDSNGRCQRSQSSSVYEPCGDCQEQQQRVDTRSCNYCTQEQVTRIVRTVRETTGEMRCIEVNSNMTTRSPGCECQTNTNRTVCYRNSELYVINTVSAPSADCATCNTTVTETRLRNVTCTKVVKRGECDQVVTKRRPVTVTRGIVRNCQCDLITEQYEEMCVCPKPHWTPTICHRNRAKLRWFVAFSLVHGRCVPIVKPHKHRVPCPRRHHV
;
A
#
# COMPACT_ATOMS: atom_id res chain seq x y z
N MET A 1 -19.22 25.27 86.64
CA MET A 1 -18.41 25.07 85.41
C MET A 1 -17.97 26.37 84.75
N TRP A 2 -18.87 27.34 84.56
CA TRP A 2 -18.58 28.62 83.90
C TRP A 2 -17.45 29.45 84.54
N GLN A 3 -17.42 29.58 85.87
CA GLN A 3 -16.33 30.30 86.57
C GLN A 3 -14.94 29.69 86.35
N ARG A 4 -14.81 28.35 86.32
CA ARG A 4 -13.52 27.68 86.07
C ARG A 4 -13.05 27.89 84.63
N SER A 5 -13.95 27.88 83.66
CA SER A 5 -13.60 28.14 82.25
C SER A 5 -13.11 29.59 82.06
N LEU A 6 -13.80 30.56 82.65
CA LEU A 6 -13.40 31.98 82.62
C LEU A 6 -12.01 32.17 83.24
N VAL A 7 -11.76 31.58 84.41
CA VAL A 7 -10.45 31.62 85.09
C VAL A 7 -9.34 31.03 84.21
N CYS A 8 -9.58 29.87 83.60
CA CYS A 8 -8.59 29.24 82.72
C CYS A 8 -8.28 30.09 81.48
N SER A 9 -9.29 30.72 80.87
CA SER A 9 -9.10 31.61 79.71
C SER A 9 -8.38 32.91 80.08
N THR A 10 -8.67 33.50 81.25
CA THR A 10 -7.95 34.68 81.73
C THR A 10 -6.48 34.37 82.05
N LEU A 11 -6.21 33.20 82.63
CA LEU A 11 -4.84 32.75 82.92
C LEU A 11 -4.06 32.46 81.63
N GLU A 12 -4.70 31.86 80.63
CA GLU A 12 -4.11 31.63 79.31
C GLU A 12 -3.77 32.95 78.60
N ALA A 13 -4.65 33.95 78.66
CA ALA A 13 -4.40 35.28 78.12
C ALA A 13 -3.27 36.01 78.87
N ALA A 14 -3.20 35.86 80.20
CA ALA A 14 -2.13 36.43 81.02
C ALA A 14 -0.78 35.77 80.71
N ALA A 15 -0.73 34.43 80.66
CA ALA A 15 0.46 33.67 80.33
C ALA A 15 0.99 34.01 78.92
N PHE A 16 0.10 34.16 77.94
CA PHE A 16 0.46 34.58 76.59
C PHE A 16 1.02 36.01 76.55
N ARG A 17 0.43 36.96 77.29
CA ARG A 17 0.97 38.33 77.41
C ARG A 17 2.35 38.36 78.06
N CYS A 18 2.55 37.58 79.13
CA CYS A 18 3.86 37.44 79.76
C CYS A 18 4.91 36.88 78.78
N TYR A 19 4.53 35.85 78.00
CA TYR A 19 5.40 35.27 76.98
C TYR A 19 5.79 36.31 75.90
N LEU A 20 4.83 37.07 75.39
CA LEU A 20 5.10 38.12 74.39
C LEU A 20 6.00 39.24 74.91
N GLN A 21 5.83 39.66 76.17
CA GLN A 21 6.71 40.66 76.80
C GLN A 21 8.14 40.16 76.95
N GLN A 22 8.32 38.88 77.29
CA GLN A 22 9.64 38.27 77.44
C GLN A 22 10.39 38.14 76.11
N GLN A 23 9.71 38.08 74.96
CA GLN A 23 10.37 38.00 73.63
C GLN A 23 11.10 39.29 73.24
N ASN A 24 10.78 40.43 73.86
CA ASN A 24 11.45 41.71 73.59
C ASN A 24 12.73 41.93 74.42
N GLY A 25 13.10 40.98 75.30
CA GLY A 25 14.32 41.03 76.11
C GLY A 25 15.39 40.05 75.64
N THR A 26 16.65 40.25 76.06
CA THR A 26 17.84 39.46 75.68
C THR A 26 17.91 38.05 76.32
N HIS A 27 16.86 37.57 77.00
CA HIS A 27 16.82 36.25 77.65
C HIS A 27 15.83 35.30 76.97
N ARG A 28 16.11 33.99 77.03
CA ARG A 28 15.21 32.91 76.54
C ARG A 28 13.84 33.01 77.22
N SER A 29 12.84 33.45 76.46
CA SER A 29 11.45 33.64 76.91
C SER A 29 10.77 32.28 77.08
N ARG A 30 10.18 31.95 78.23
CA ARG A 30 9.52 30.64 78.44
C ARG A 30 8.03 30.84 78.74
N TYR A 31 7.18 30.03 78.12
CA TYR A 31 5.74 30.11 78.37
C TYR A 31 5.45 29.68 79.82
N PRO A 32 4.68 30.44 80.62
CA PRO A 32 4.35 30.06 81.99
C PRO A 32 3.53 28.78 82.07
N ILE A 33 4.01 27.78 82.81
CA ILE A 33 3.32 26.51 83.03
C ILE A 33 2.29 26.70 84.15
N PHE A 34 1.01 26.57 83.83
CA PHE A 34 -0.09 26.71 84.80
C PHE A 34 -1.13 25.58 84.74
N ARG A 35 -1.06 24.70 83.74
CA ARG A 35 -2.02 23.58 83.59
C ARG A 35 -1.53 22.38 84.39
N SER A 36 -2.47 21.68 85.04
CA SER A 36 -2.21 20.40 85.71
C SER A 36 -3.43 19.48 85.58
N SER A 37 -3.30 18.22 86.01
CA SER A 37 -4.40 17.26 86.03
C SER A 37 -5.64 17.76 86.79
N ASN A 38 -5.43 18.61 87.81
CA ASN A 38 -6.48 19.11 88.69
C ASN A 38 -6.85 20.59 88.43
N PHE A 39 -6.11 21.29 87.57
CA PHE A 39 -6.30 22.71 87.31
C PHE A 39 -6.15 23.03 85.82
N CYS A 40 -7.26 23.44 85.19
CA CYS A 40 -7.35 23.75 83.75
C CYS A 40 -6.84 22.63 82.81
N PRO A 41 -7.28 21.36 82.97
CA PRO A 41 -6.81 20.25 82.13
C PRO A 41 -7.23 20.43 80.67
N LYS A 42 -6.36 19.98 79.75
CA LYS A 42 -6.62 19.93 78.30
C LYS A 42 -6.47 18.49 77.83
N SER A 43 -7.47 18.01 77.09
CA SER A 43 -7.42 16.71 76.42
C SER A 43 -7.02 16.91 74.96
N CYS A 44 -6.06 16.12 74.50
CA CYS A 44 -5.69 16.02 73.10
C CYS A 44 -6.36 14.81 72.44
N GLY A 45 -6.30 14.73 71.11
CA GLY A 45 -6.84 13.60 70.34
C GLY A 45 -6.17 12.25 70.69
N HIS A 46 -6.69 11.17 70.13
CA HIS A 46 -6.12 9.84 70.32
C HIS A 46 -4.64 9.80 69.88
N ASN A 47 -3.77 9.16 70.67
CA ASN A 47 -2.31 9.14 70.51
C ASN A 47 -1.61 10.51 70.49
N ALA A 48 -2.28 11.55 70.98
CA ALA A 48 -1.70 12.85 71.25
C ALA A 48 -1.63 13.13 72.75
N GLU A 49 -0.75 14.03 73.14
CA GLU A 49 -0.59 14.51 74.50
C GLU A 49 -0.42 16.03 74.50
N PHE A 50 -0.88 16.67 75.57
CA PHE A 50 -0.65 18.09 75.76
C PHE A 50 0.72 18.26 76.40
N VAL A 51 1.57 19.06 75.78
CA VAL A 51 2.89 19.41 76.32
C VAL A 51 3.03 20.92 76.41
N ASP A 52 3.86 21.36 77.35
CA ASP A 52 4.12 22.79 77.55
C ASP A 52 5.02 23.38 76.46
N ASP A 53 5.82 22.53 75.83
CA ASP A 53 6.81 22.86 74.80
C ASP A 53 6.49 22.07 73.51
N ALA A 54 5.35 22.38 72.85
CA ALA A 54 4.92 21.62 71.67
C ALA A 54 5.72 21.97 70.42
N ASP A 55 6.05 20.94 69.63
CA ASP A 55 6.76 21.11 68.37
C ASP A 55 5.93 21.96 67.38
N PHE A 56 6.44 23.15 67.07
CA PHE A 56 5.84 24.04 66.05
C PHE A 56 5.79 23.39 64.66
N CYS A 57 6.70 22.44 64.43
CA CYS A 57 6.84 21.71 63.18
C CYS A 57 6.68 20.21 63.42
N PRO A 58 5.45 19.74 63.68
CA PRO A 58 5.23 18.34 64.00
C PRO A 58 5.71 17.43 62.85
N ARG A 59 6.10 16.21 63.21
CA ARG A 59 6.48 15.19 62.24
C ARG A 59 5.22 14.64 61.57
N THR A 60 4.88 15.16 60.40
CA THR A 60 3.75 14.66 59.60
C THR A 60 4.11 13.40 58.82
N CYS A 61 3.11 12.63 58.39
CA CYS A 61 3.31 11.49 57.48
C CYS A 61 4.06 11.89 56.20
N ALA A 62 3.69 13.01 55.57
CA ALA A 62 4.36 13.53 54.38
C ALA A 62 5.84 13.88 54.64
N ARG A 63 6.14 14.51 55.78
CA ARG A 63 7.51 14.86 56.19
C ARG A 63 8.33 13.64 56.56
N HIS A 64 7.72 12.63 57.17
CA HIS A 64 8.37 11.38 57.56
C HIS A 64 8.90 10.61 56.34
N PHE A 65 8.13 10.54 55.25
CA PHE A 65 8.44 9.67 54.11
C PHE A 65 9.00 10.36 52.87
N PHE A 66 8.55 11.57 52.56
CA PHE A 66 8.87 12.22 51.28
C PHE A 66 9.85 13.37 51.40
N ASN A 67 10.37 13.62 52.61
CA ASN A 67 11.30 14.72 52.91
C ASN A 67 10.84 16.04 52.26
N SER A 68 9.53 16.27 52.22
CA SER A 68 8.94 17.46 51.63
C SER A 68 9.43 18.66 52.43
N GLN A 69 10.47 19.31 51.92
CA GLN A 69 10.85 20.62 52.40
C GLN A 69 9.74 21.57 51.95
N SER A 70 8.98 22.04 52.94
CA SER A 70 8.03 23.15 52.88
C SER A 70 6.82 23.03 51.94
N LEU A 71 5.67 22.62 52.49
CA LEU A 71 4.66 23.65 52.76
C LEU A 71 5.06 24.25 54.10
N GLY A 72 5.54 25.48 54.06
CA GLY A 72 6.42 26.04 55.07
C GLY A 72 5.94 25.82 56.50
N CYS A 73 6.84 25.33 57.34
CA CYS A 73 6.86 25.77 58.73
C CYS A 73 7.23 27.25 58.76
N VAL A 74 6.28 28.06 58.34
CA VAL A 74 6.29 29.49 58.43
C VAL A 74 5.48 29.76 59.67
N THR A 75 6.13 30.33 60.69
CA THR A 75 5.39 30.89 61.82
C THR A 75 4.32 31.86 61.28
N PRO A 76 3.27 32.22 62.04
CA PRO A 76 2.31 33.24 61.61
C PRO A 76 2.94 34.59 61.18
N PHE A 77 4.26 34.74 61.37
CA PHE A 77 5.08 35.92 61.08
C PHE A 77 6.11 35.73 59.95
N GLY A 78 6.07 34.67 59.15
CA GLY A 78 6.87 34.63 57.91
C GLY A 78 8.30 34.03 58.02
N PHE A 79 8.73 33.51 59.16
CA PHE A 79 10.12 33.04 59.34
C PHE A 79 10.30 31.55 58.96
N ARG A 80 11.34 31.24 58.18
CA ARG A 80 11.77 29.85 57.88
C ARG A 80 12.45 29.24 59.09
N SER A 81 11.88 28.17 59.63
CA SER A 81 12.44 27.45 60.77
C SER A 81 13.76 26.74 60.42
N ARG A 82 14.87 27.37 60.82
CA ARG A 82 16.13 26.70 61.14
C ARG A 82 16.66 27.29 62.44
N ASN A 83 15.95 27.11 63.56
CA ASN A 83 16.39 27.58 64.87
C ASN A 83 16.93 29.03 64.84
N VAL A 84 16.19 29.95 64.20
CA VAL A 84 16.59 31.35 64.14
C VAL A 84 15.78 32.11 65.17
N ASN A 85 16.49 32.53 66.23
CA ASN A 85 16.11 33.55 67.22
C ASN A 85 15.11 33.14 68.31
N GLY A 86 15.48 32.17 69.15
CA GLY A 86 15.12 32.21 70.58
C GLY A 86 13.63 32.16 70.99
N GLN A 87 12.70 31.90 70.07
CA GLN A 87 11.28 31.71 70.43
C GLN A 87 11.09 30.31 71.01
N SER A 88 10.78 30.24 72.31
CA SER A 88 10.48 28.95 72.95
C SER A 88 9.14 28.39 72.47
N PRO A 89 9.02 27.07 72.37
CA PRO A 89 7.78 26.40 71.96
C PRO A 89 6.58 26.82 72.81
N LEU A 90 5.40 26.85 72.18
CA LEU A 90 4.14 27.16 72.85
C LEU A 90 3.50 25.87 73.35
N PRO A 91 2.68 25.93 74.42
CA PRO A 91 1.98 24.75 74.89
C PRO A 91 0.91 24.33 73.89
N GLY A 92 0.78 23.03 73.66
CA GLY A 92 -0.11 22.50 72.62
C GLY A 92 -0.18 20.99 72.60
N CYS A 93 -1.06 20.48 71.73
CA CYS A 93 -1.17 19.04 71.49
C CYS A 93 -0.11 18.59 70.49
N GLN A 94 0.64 17.56 70.85
CA GLN A 94 1.59 16.89 69.96
C GLN A 94 1.37 15.38 69.96
N CYS A 95 1.80 14.70 68.89
CA CYS A 95 1.74 13.25 68.84
C CYS A 95 2.74 12.63 69.82
N LYS A 96 2.32 11.54 70.48
CA LYS A 96 3.20 10.77 71.37
C LYS A 96 4.40 10.20 70.59
N PRO A 97 5.53 9.90 71.26
CA PRO A 97 6.69 9.28 70.61
C PRO A 97 6.30 8.02 69.82
N GLY A 98 6.77 7.93 68.57
CA GLY A 98 6.45 6.82 67.65
C GLY A 98 5.26 7.09 66.72
N PHE A 99 4.42 8.08 67.00
CA PHE A 99 3.30 8.48 66.15
C PHE A 99 3.64 9.68 65.27
N VAL A 100 2.96 9.79 64.14
CA VAL A 100 3.10 10.90 63.18
C VAL A 100 1.74 11.52 62.89
N LEU A 101 1.73 12.81 62.57
CA LEU A 101 0.51 13.55 62.28
C LEU A 101 0.03 13.28 60.84
N ASP A 102 -1.20 12.80 60.70
CA ASP A 102 -1.91 12.63 59.44
C ASP A 102 -3.26 13.36 59.49
N GLY A 103 -3.35 14.49 58.79
CA GLY A 103 -4.45 15.44 58.98
C GLY A 103 -4.51 15.95 60.43
N SER A 104 -5.57 15.60 61.16
CA SER A 104 -5.77 15.95 62.57
C SER A 104 -5.51 14.79 63.55
N ASN A 105 -5.09 13.62 63.05
CA ASN A 105 -4.94 12.40 63.84
C ASN A 105 -3.46 12.00 63.99
N CYS A 106 -3.11 11.42 65.14
CA CYS A 106 -1.80 10.82 65.37
C CYS A 106 -1.88 9.32 65.09
N VAL A 107 -1.19 8.87 64.04
CA VAL A 107 -1.23 7.50 63.53
C VAL A 107 0.16 6.88 63.52
N LEU A 108 0.24 5.55 63.44
CA LEU A 108 1.52 4.88 63.23
C LEU A 108 2.04 5.16 61.81
N PRO A 109 3.37 5.16 61.58
CA PRO A 109 3.93 5.45 60.25
C PRO A 109 3.39 4.55 59.11
N ASN A 110 3.08 3.28 59.40
CA ASN A 110 2.52 2.34 58.42
C ASN A 110 1.01 2.54 58.16
N GLU A 111 0.33 3.35 58.96
CA GLU A 111 -1.10 3.67 58.82
C GLU A 111 -1.34 4.96 58.04
N CYS A 112 -0.28 5.72 57.74
CA CYS A 112 -0.35 6.95 56.98
C CYS A 112 -1.13 6.79 55.66
N GLU A 113 -1.99 7.75 55.35
CA GLU A 113 -2.75 7.77 54.11
C GLU A 113 -1.86 8.14 52.91
N CYS A 114 -0.84 8.98 53.11
CA CYS A 114 0.06 9.42 52.04
C CYS A 114 0.88 8.28 51.40
N ILE A 115 1.02 7.15 52.08
CA ILE A 115 1.70 5.96 51.55
C ILE A 115 0.74 4.96 50.89
N SER A 116 -0.55 5.30 50.77
CA SER A 116 -1.57 4.40 50.24
C SER A 116 -1.39 4.00 48.78
N ASN A 117 -0.78 4.89 48.01
CA ASN A 117 -0.49 4.65 46.61
C ASN A 117 0.81 3.87 46.39
N LEU A 118 1.66 3.75 47.42
CA LEU A 118 2.88 2.98 47.34
C LEU A 118 2.58 1.49 47.13
N CYS A 119 3.56 0.79 46.56
CA CYS A 119 3.49 -0.64 46.33
C CYS A 119 4.23 -1.36 47.47
N ILE A 120 3.57 -1.45 48.63
CA ILE A 120 4.09 -2.09 49.85
C ILE A 120 2.95 -2.80 50.60
N ASP A 121 3.31 -3.73 51.47
CA ASP A 121 2.41 -4.24 52.49
C ASP A 121 2.50 -3.35 53.73
N ARG A 122 1.34 -2.91 54.22
CA ARG A 122 1.24 -2.11 55.46
C ARG A 122 1.13 -3.01 56.70
N GLN A 123 0.70 -4.25 56.50
CA GLN A 123 0.68 -5.29 57.51
C GLN A 123 1.98 -6.10 57.48
N ASN A 124 2.24 -6.81 58.58
CA ASN A 124 3.38 -7.68 58.65
C ASN A 124 3.31 -8.75 57.55
N ARG A 125 4.44 -9.05 56.92
CA ARG A 125 4.59 -10.04 55.86
C ARG A 125 3.96 -11.39 56.24
N THR A 126 4.15 -11.86 57.47
CA THR A 126 3.58 -13.13 57.94
C THR A 126 2.05 -13.12 57.92
N VAL A 127 1.43 -11.98 58.24
CA VAL A 127 -0.03 -11.80 58.22
C VAL A 127 -0.53 -11.76 56.77
N CYS A 128 0.16 -11.03 55.90
CA CYS A 128 -0.20 -10.95 54.49
C CYS A 128 -0.05 -12.30 53.77
N GLU A 129 1.01 -13.06 54.05
CA GLU A 129 1.22 -14.40 53.50
C GLU A 129 0.14 -15.37 53.99
N ALA A 130 -0.24 -15.31 55.27
CA ALA A 130 -1.34 -16.10 55.81
C ALA A 130 -2.68 -15.76 55.13
N TRP A 131 -2.99 -14.47 54.94
CA TRP A 131 -4.20 -14.05 54.23
C TRP A 131 -4.19 -14.43 52.74
N LYS A 132 -3.03 -14.36 52.09
CA LYS A 132 -2.85 -14.84 50.70
C LYS A 132 -3.13 -16.34 50.62
N ALA A 133 -2.56 -17.14 51.52
CA ALA A 133 -2.78 -18.58 51.58
C ALA A 133 -4.26 -18.95 51.83
N GLN A 134 -4.99 -18.10 52.55
CA GLN A 134 -6.43 -18.22 52.79
C GLN A 134 -7.30 -17.69 51.62
N GLY A 135 -6.70 -17.24 50.52
CA GLY A 135 -7.42 -16.75 49.33
C GLY A 135 -8.01 -15.34 49.48
N TYR A 136 -7.54 -14.54 50.43
CA TYR A 136 -8.12 -13.21 50.70
C TYR A 136 -7.84 -12.22 49.57
N CYS A 137 -6.80 -12.44 48.77
CA CYS A 137 -6.49 -11.62 47.60
C CYS A 137 -7.68 -11.55 46.62
N ASP A 138 -8.39 -12.66 46.45
CA ASP A 138 -9.56 -12.76 45.56
C ASP A 138 -10.86 -12.44 46.29
N LYS A 139 -10.99 -12.90 47.54
CA LYS A 139 -12.23 -12.76 48.34
C LYS A 139 -12.46 -11.33 48.85
N TYR A 140 -11.39 -10.61 49.16
CA TYR A 140 -11.41 -9.28 49.79
C TYR A 140 -10.44 -8.31 49.09
N PRO A 141 -10.62 -8.04 47.79
CA PRO A 141 -9.62 -7.34 46.97
C PRO A 141 -9.35 -5.91 47.45
N LEU A 142 -10.35 -5.22 48.01
CA LEU A 142 -10.20 -3.85 48.53
C LEU A 142 -9.39 -3.82 49.83
N GLN A 143 -9.65 -4.75 50.75
CA GLN A 143 -8.92 -4.87 52.01
C GLN A 143 -7.47 -5.28 51.73
N MET A 144 -7.27 -6.25 50.85
CA MET A 144 -5.93 -6.69 50.47
C MET A 144 -5.17 -5.59 49.71
N ARG A 145 -5.82 -4.81 48.83
CA ARG A 145 -5.20 -3.65 48.19
C ARG A 145 -4.77 -2.57 49.19
N ARG A 146 -5.48 -2.44 50.31
CA ARG A 146 -5.16 -1.46 51.35
C ARG A 146 -3.98 -1.89 52.22
N TYR A 147 -3.93 -3.17 52.60
CA TYR A 147 -3.02 -3.67 53.62
C TYR A 147 -1.90 -4.60 53.12
N CYS A 148 -2.14 -5.39 52.07
CA CYS A 148 -1.28 -6.46 51.58
C CYS A 148 -1.13 -6.41 50.04
N LYS A 149 -0.95 -5.19 49.52
CA LYS A 149 -0.97 -4.88 48.09
C LYS A 149 0.17 -5.56 47.32
N LEU A 150 1.34 -5.62 47.94
CA LEU A 150 2.52 -6.25 47.35
C LEU A 150 2.34 -7.78 47.38
N THR A 151 1.93 -8.34 48.52
CA THR A 151 1.73 -9.78 48.66
C THR A 151 0.68 -10.33 47.69
N CYS A 152 -0.39 -9.58 47.38
CA CYS A 152 -1.40 -10.00 46.40
C CYS A 152 -1.04 -9.69 44.94
N ASP A 153 0.24 -9.44 44.63
CA ASP A 153 0.74 -9.22 43.28
C ASP A 153 0.04 -8.07 42.52
N GLN A 154 -0.52 -7.09 43.26
CA GLN A 154 -1.20 -5.91 42.69
C GLN A 154 -0.22 -4.78 42.34
N CYS A 155 1.01 -5.15 42.04
CA CYS A 155 2.19 -4.31 42.03
C CYS A 155 3.03 -4.62 40.78
N GLN A 156 3.31 -3.62 39.94
CA GLN A 156 3.99 -3.82 38.65
C GLN A 156 5.53 -3.77 38.72
N ALA A 157 6.12 -3.34 39.83
CA ALA A 157 7.58 -3.13 39.93
C ALA A 157 8.11 -3.61 41.30
N PRO A 158 8.65 -4.85 41.39
CA PRO A 158 9.08 -5.44 42.65
C PRO A 158 10.51 -5.06 43.07
N CYS A 159 11.21 -4.16 42.37
CA CYS A 159 12.51 -3.66 42.84
C CYS A 159 12.70 -2.18 42.51
N GLN A 160 12.12 -1.32 43.34
CA GLN A 160 12.42 0.11 43.36
C GLN A 160 12.21 0.64 44.78
N ASP A 161 12.98 1.66 45.16
CA ASP A 161 12.65 2.44 46.35
C ASP A 161 11.31 3.16 46.09
N GLN A 162 10.35 2.97 47.00
CA GLN A 162 8.99 3.52 46.90
C GLN A 162 8.93 4.98 47.37
N ILE A 163 10.01 5.46 47.99
CA ILE A 163 10.19 6.82 48.49
C ILE A 163 11.53 7.38 48.00
N SER A 164 11.86 8.63 48.36
CA SER A 164 13.08 9.27 47.90
C SER A 164 14.34 8.52 48.33
N LYS A 165 15.35 8.44 47.44
CA LYS A 165 16.64 7.77 47.68
C LYS A 165 17.35 8.32 48.92
N THR A 166 17.28 9.63 49.16
CA THR A 166 17.91 10.27 50.33
C THR A 166 17.24 9.83 51.64
N THR A 167 15.91 9.71 51.63
CA THR A 167 15.16 9.16 52.78
C THR A 167 15.50 7.69 53.01
N CYS A 168 15.59 6.87 51.95
CA CYS A 168 16.01 5.47 52.08
C CYS A 168 17.45 5.32 52.60
N GLN A 169 18.37 6.18 52.16
CA GLN A 169 19.73 6.24 52.69
C GLN A 169 19.75 6.61 54.17
N THR A 170 18.88 7.53 54.61
CA THR A 170 18.72 7.90 56.02
C THR A 170 18.15 6.74 56.85
N ILE A 171 17.16 6.01 56.33
CA ILE A 171 16.59 4.82 56.97
C ILE A 171 17.65 3.72 57.12
N LYS A 172 18.49 3.55 56.08
CA LYS A 172 19.61 2.63 56.09
C LYS A 172 20.67 3.02 57.13
N SER A 173 21.07 4.29 57.19
CA SER A 173 22.04 4.76 58.20
C SER A 173 21.51 4.70 59.63
N GLN A 174 20.18 4.78 59.82
CA GLN A 174 19.52 4.57 61.11
C GLN A 174 19.38 3.09 61.51
N GLY A 175 19.86 2.13 60.70
CA GLY A 175 19.77 0.70 60.99
C GLY A 175 18.35 0.12 60.87
N ARG A 176 17.40 0.84 60.26
CA ARG A 176 15.98 0.47 60.23
C ARG A 176 15.62 -0.49 59.08
N CYS A 177 16.58 -0.87 58.23
CA CYS A 177 16.38 -1.85 57.16
C CYS A 177 16.06 -3.27 57.67
N GLY A 178 16.22 -3.55 58.97
CA GLY A 178 15.78 -4.82 59.58
C GLY A 178 14.26 -4.93 59.74
N ASP A 179 13.55 -3.79 59.76
CA ASP A 179 12.09 -3.77 59.83
C ASP A 179 11.49 -4.10 58.47
N SER A 180 10.58 -5.09 58.44
CA SER A 180 9.88 -5.55 57.23
C SER A 180 9.24 -4.41 56.42
N PHE A 181 8.66 -3.41 57.09
CA PHE A 181 8.00 -2.29 56.45
C PHE A 181 9.02 -1.40 55.70
N TYR A 182 10.11 -1.01 56.38
CA TYR A 182 11.15 -0.18 55.77
C TYR A 182 11.97 -0.95 54.73
N LYS A 183 12.16 -2.26 54.91
CA LYS A 183 12.80 -3.14 53.94
C LYS A 183 12.03 -3.18 52.62
N GLN A 184 10.70 -3.26 52.66
CA GLN A 184 9.86 -3.22 51.44
C GLN A 184 9.81 -1.82 50.83
N MET A 185 9.70 -0.78 51.65
CA MET A 185 9.61 0.60 51.16
C MET A 185 10.91 1.10 50.51
N CYS A 186 12.06 0.62 50.98
CA CYS A 186 13.40 0.96 50.50
C CYS A 186 14.12 -0.27 49.94
N GLN A 187 13.40 -1.09 49.17
CA GLN A 187 13.87 -2.41 48.74
C GLN A 187 15.21 -2.37 48.00
N LEU A 188 15.39 -1.42 47.08
CA LEU A 188 16.64 -1.26 46.33
C LEU A 188 17.80 -0.82 47.24
N THR A 189 17.54 0.10 48.17
CA THR A 189 18.57 0.63 49.08
C THR A 189 18.94 -0.35 50.22
N CYS A 190 17.95 -1.05 50.77
CA CYS A 190 18.10 -1.96 51.91
C CYS A 190 18.55 -3.37 51.50
N ASN A 191 18.14 -3.88 50.33
CA ASN A 191 18.57 -5.20 49.85
C ASN A 191 18.77 -5.25 48.32
N PRO A 192 19.85 -4.66 47.80
CA PRO A 192 20.14 -4.62 46.37
C PRO A 192 20.40 -6.01 45.75
N SER A 193 20.81 -7.00 46.57
CA SER A 193 21.13 -8.36 46.13
C SER A 193 19.92 -9.26 45.87
N ASP A 194 18.74 -8.93 46.40
CA ASP A 194 17.48 -9.70 46.18
C ASP A 194 16.74 -9.24 44.92
N CYS A 195 17.29 -8.29 44.16
CA CYS A 195 16.66 -7.72 42.99
C CYS A 195 17.07 -8.44 41.71
N GLU A 196 16.37 -9.52 41.37
CA GLU A 196 16.44 -10.09 40.02
C GLU A 196 15.65 -9.22 39.04
N CYS A 197 16.27 -8.86 37.91
CA CYS A 197 15.56 -8.13 36.87
C CYS A 197 14.51 -9.03 36.18
N PRO A 198 13.43 -8.44 35.62
CA PRO A 198 12.41 -9.20 34.92
C PRO A 198 13.00 -10.10 33.81
N PRO A 199 12.41 -11.29 33.56
CA PRO A 199 12.85 -12.15 32.48
C PRO A 199 12.68 -11.47 31.11
N CYS A 200 13.43 -11.94 30.11
CA CYS A 200 13.36 -11.40 28.76
C CYS A 200 11.94 -11.52 28.20
N LYS A 201 11.44 -10.45 27.57
CA LYS A 201 10.12 -10.38 26.95
C LYS A 201 10.25 -10.26 25.44
N THR A 202 9.63 -11.19 24.72
CA THR A 202 9.49 -11.11 23.27
C THR A 202 8.22 -10.35 22.90
N VAL A 203 8.38 -9.31 22.08
CA VAL A 203 7.28 -8.51 21.54
C VAL A 203 7.20 -8.71 20.05
N ARG A 204 5.98 -8.99 19.56
CA ARG A 204 5.69 -9.17 18.15
C ARG A 204 5.05 -7.90 17.61
N GLY A 205 5.65 -7.34 16.58
CA GLY A 205 5.09 -6.21 15.85
C GLY A 205 3.85 -6.59 15.03
N PRO A 206 3.18 -5.59 14.43
CA PRO A 206 2.09 -5.84 13.49
C PRO A 206 2.59 -6.62 12.26
N CYS A 207 1.68 -7.36 11.63
CA CYS A 207 1.97 -8.07 10.38
C CYS A 207 1.94 -7.09 9.21
N ASP A 208 2.99 -7.09 8.40
CA ASP A 208 3.02 -6.32 7.15
C ASP A 208 2.07 -6.96 6.13
N SER A 209 1.16 -6.15 5.58
CA SER A 209 0.13 -6.62 4.65
C SER A 209 0.71 -7.07 3.30
N GLN A 210 1.83 -6.50 2.85
CA GLN A 210 2.48 -6.79 1.57
C GLN A 210 3.55 -7.86 1.74
N ASN A 211 4.47 -7.66 2.69
CA ASN A 211 5.63 -8.52 2.88
C ASN A 211 5.32 -9.81 3.65
N LYS A 212 4.15 -9.88 4.30
CA LYS A 212 3.68 -11.02 5.12
C LYS A 212 4.69 -11.51 6.16
N ASN A 213 5.50 -10.58 6.65
CA ASN A 213 6.44 -10.77 7.72
C ASN A 213 6.11 -9.82 8.88
N ARG A 214 6.63 -10.11 10.06
CA ARG A 214 6.57 -9.21 11.20
C ARG A 214 7.89 -9.18 11.94
N ARG A 215 8.22 -8.02 12.48
CA ARG A 215 9.39 -7.85 13.32
C ARG A 215 9.13 -8.39 14.72
N VAL A 216 10.02 -9.26 15.19
CA VAL A 216 10.00 -9.84 16.53
C VAL A 216 11.22 -9.35 17.28
N VAL A 217 10.97 -8.65 18.38
CA VAL A 217 12.03 -8.04 19.16
C VAL A 217 12.01 -8.62 20.56
N THR A 218 13.16 -9.13 21.00
CA THR A 218 13.34 -9.62 22.37
C THR A 218 14.05 -8.56 23.19
N TYR A 219 13.41 -8.14 24.27
CA TYR A 219 13.97 -7.20 25.23
C TYR A 219 14.36 -7.94 26.50
N CYS A 220 15.59 -7.75 26.95
CA CYS A 220 16.07 -8.25 28.22
C CYS A 220 16.32 -7.08 29.17
N TYR A 221 16.36 -7.38 30.46
CA TYR A 221 16.54 -6.39 31.50
C TYR A 221 17.77 -6.75 32.32
N ALA A 222 18.71 -5.80 32.43
CA ALA A 222 19.92 -5.97 33.23
C ALA A 222 20.04 -4.80 34.22
N PRO A 223 20.53 -5.03 35.45
CA PRO A 223 20.71 -3.97 36.42
C PRO A 223 21.82 -3.00 35.96
N ASP A 224 21.58 -1.70 36.09
CA ASP A 224 22.61 -0.67 35.90
C ASP A 224 23.48 -0.48 37.15
N SER A 225 24.44 0.44 37.09
CA SER A 225 25.32 0.80 38.20
C SER A 225 24.59 1.33 39.45
N ASN A 226 23.30 1.66 39.32
CA ASN A 226 22.43 2.08 40.42
C ASN A 226 21.40 1.00 40.81
N GLY A 227 21.50 -0.22 40.25
CA GLY A 227 20.59 -1.34 40.47
C GLY A 227 19.21 -1.19 39.81
N ARG A 228 19.03 -0.24 38.89
CA ARG A 228 17.79 -0.15 38.10
C ARG A 228 17.87 -1.08 36.90
N CYS A 229 16.80 -1.81 36.63
CA CYS A 229 16.73 -2.67 35.46
C CYS A 229 16.60 -1.83 34.18
N GLN A 230 17.70 -1.75 33.42
CA GLN A 230 17.74 -1.13 32.10
C GLN A 230 17.28 -2.12 31.04
N ARG A 231 16.42 -1.64 30.14
CA ARG A 231 15.95 -2.41 28.98
C ARG A 231 17.02 -2.41 27.90
N SER A 232 17.51 -3.58 27.52
CA SER A 232 18.36 -3.79 26.36
C SER A 232 17.62 -4.59 25.29
N GLN A 233 17.82 -4.25 24.02
CA GLN A 233 17.34 -5.06 22.90
C GLN A 233 18.34 -6.21 22.69
N SER A 234 17.92 -7.44 22.98
CA SER A 234 18.77 -8.63 22.84
C SER A 234 18.82 -9.13 21.41
N SER A 235 17.67 -9.17 20.71
CA SER A 235 17.60 -9.61 19.32
C SER A 235 16.45 -8.94 18.57
N SER A 236 16.59 -8.88 17.25
CA SER A 236 15.60 -8.37 16.31
C SER A 236 15.59 -9.30 15.10
N VAL A 237 14.60 -10.18 15.03
CA VAL A 237 14.44 -11.13 13.93
C VAL A 237 13.11 -10.88 13.24
N TYR A 238 12.97 -11.35 12.01
CA TYR A 238 11.70 -11.35 11.29
C TYR A 238 11.14 -12.77 11.24
N GLU A 239 9.83 -12.90 11.46
CA GLU A 239 9.13 -14.17 11.31
C GLU A 239 7.95 -14.04 10.34
N PRO A 240 7.56 -15.12 9.65
CA PRO A 240 6.34 -15.16 8.83
C PRO A 240 5.09 -14.91 9.69
N CYS A 241 4.16 -14.09 9.18
CA CYS A 241 2.87 -13.86 9.83
C CYS A 241 1.65 -14.22 8.96
N GLY A 242 1.88 -14.62 7.71
CA GLY A 242 0.87 -15.13 6.78
C GLY A 242 1.52 -15.66 5.51
N ASP A 243 0.76 -16.28 4.62
CA ASP A 243 1.29 -16.92 3.41
C ASP A 243 1.58 -15.92 2.29
N CYS A 244 2.64 -16.18 1.51
CA CYS A 244 2.87 -15.45 0.27
C CYS A 244 1.81 -15.89 -0.74
N GLN A 245 1.17 -14.96 -1.43
CA GLN A 245 0.26 -15.32 -2.51
C GLN A 245 1.09 -15.93 -3.64
N GLU A 246 0.98 -17.24 -3.79
CA GLU A 246 1.64 -17.98 -4.86
C GLU A 246 1.02 -17.57 -6.19
N GLN A 247 1.68 -16.62 -6.85
CA GLN A 247 1.39 -16.27 -8.23
C GLN A 247 2.58 -16.71 -9.06
N GLN A 248 2.35 -17.73 -9.89
CA GLN A 248 3.24 -18.07 -10.98
C GLN A 248 2.61 -17.56 -12.27
N GLN A 249 3.13 -16.43 -12.75
CA GLN A 249 2.70 -15.90 -14.03
C GLN A 249 3.77 -16.18 -15.08
N ARG A 250 3.37 -16.85 -16.15
CA ARG A 250 4.15 -16.89 -17.39
C ARG A 250 3.84 -15.63 -18.15
N VAL A 251 4.85 -14.79 -18.32
CA VAL A 251 4.78 -13.58 -19.12
C VAL A 251 5.55 -13.84 -20.40
N ASP A 252 4.81 -13.98 -21.49
CA ASP A 252 5.39 -14.12 -22.82
C ASP A 252 6.06 -12.81 -23.19
N THR A 253 7.39 -12.83 -23.34
CA THR A 253 8.15 -11.60 -23.59
C THR A 253 8.01 -11.09 -25.03
N ARG A 254 7.28 -11.82 -25.90
CA ARG A 254 7.20 -11.63 -27.37
C ARG A 254 8.56 -11.59 -28.09
N SER A 255 9.67 -11.81 -27.38
CA SER A 255 11.00 -11.90 -27.97
C SER A 255 11.22 -13.32 -28.50
N CYS A 256 11.04 -13.46 -29.81
CA CYS A 256 11.41 -14.63 -30.58
C CYS A 256 12.84 -14.50 -31.10
N ASN A 257 13.61 -15.58 -31.04
CA ASN A 257 14.79 -15.78 -31.89
C ASN A 257 14.33 -16.58 -33.11
N TYR A 258 14.19 -15.91 -34.25
CA TYR A 258 13.69 -16.53 -35.49
C TYR A 258 14.70 -17.48 -36.16
N CYS A 259 15.97 -17.45 -35.74
CA CYS A 259 17.00 -18.37 -36.25
C CYS A 259 16.95 -19.73 -35.53
N THR A 260 16.78 -19.73 -34.20
CA THR A 260 16.67 -20.96 -33.40
C THR A 260 15.23 -21.42 -33.18
N GLN A 261 14.24 -20.62 -33.58
CA GLN A 261 12.80 -20.83 -33.33
C GLN A 261 12.47 -20.90 -31.83
N GLU A 262 13.21 -20.16 -31.03
CA GLU A 262 13.07 -20.16 -29.58
C GLU A 262 12.42 -18.87 -29.09
N GLN A 263 11.56 -19.02 -28.08
CA GLN A 263 10.91 -17.92 -27.39
C GLN A 263 11.40 -17.89 -25.95
N VAL A 264 11.74 -16.69 -25.47
CA VAL A 264 12.03 -16.48 -24.06
C VAL A 264 10.74 -16.20 -23.32
N THR A 265 10.37 -17.08 -22.40
CA THR A 265 9.27 -16.85 -21.47
C THR A 265 9.82 -16.37 -20.14
N ARG A 266 9.32 -15.24 -19.64
CA ARG A 266 9.67 -14.77 -18.30
C ARG A 266 8.68 -15.39 -17.32
N ILE A 267 9.20 -16.17 -16.38
CA ILE A 267 8.42 -16.75 -15.29
C ILE A 267 8.65 -15.86 -14.07
N VAL A 268 7.58 -15.19 -13.64
CA VAL A 268 7.54 -14.41 -12.41
C VAL A 268 6.95 -15.30 -11.32
N ARG A 269 7.67 -15.48 -10.22
CA ARG A 269 7.23 -16.25 -9.06
C ARG A 269 7.37 -15.40 -7.80
N THR A 270 6.35 -15.40 -6.98
CA THR A 270 6.44 -14.87 -5.62
C THR A 270 6.91 -15.98 -4.68
N VAL A 271 8.04 -15.78 -4.02
CA VAL A 271 8.64 -16.74 -3.07
C VAL A 271 8.96 -16.06 -1.75
N ARG A 272 9.08 -16.84 -0.68
CA ARG A 272 9.54 -16.33 0.62
C ARG A 272 11.06 -16.35 0.70
N GLU A 273 11.63 -15.24 1.14
CA GLU A 273 13.04 -15.17 1.52
C GLU A 273 13.33 -16.14 2.68
N THR A 274 14.39 -16.95 2.58
CA THR A 274 14.75 -17.94 3.61
C THR A 274 15.72 -17.39 4.66
N THR A 275 16.33 -16.24 4.39
CA THR A 275 17.29 -15.55 5.27
C THR A 275 16.94 -14.07 5.34
N GLY A 276 17.43 -13.34 6.34
CA GLY A 276 17.16 -11.89 6.43
C GLY A 276 15.75 -11.55 6.94
N GLU A 277 14.94 -10.90 6.11
CA GLU A 277 13.65 -10.31 6.54
C GLU A 277 12.47 -11.28 6.39
N MET A 278 12.68 -12.47 5.83
CA MET A 278 11.65 -13.50 5.66
C MET A 278 10.42 -13.01 4.88
N ARG A 279 10.61 -12.00 4.02
CA ARG A 279 9.56 -11.32 3.26
C ARG A 279 9.19 -12.09 1.99
N CYS A 280 7.99 -11.85 1.49
CA CYS A 280 7.60 -12.28 0.15
C CYS A 280 8.29 -11.41 -0.90
N ILE A 281 9.03 -12.02 -1.82
CA ILE A 281 9.75 -11.37 -2.92
C ILE A 281 9.32 -11.93 -4.27
N GLU A 282 9.40 -11.12 -5.31
CA GLU A 282 9.23 -11.57 -6.69
C GLU A 282 10.58 -11.95 -7.29
N VAL A 283 10.68 -13.19 -7.76
CA VAL A 283 11.86 -13.71 -8.46
C VAL A 283 11.51 -13.91 -9.92
N ASN A 284 12.36 -13.37 -10.78
CA ASN A 284 12.24 -13.48 -12.22
C ASN A 284 13.21 -14.54 -12.74
N SER A 285 12.69 -15.54 -13.43
CA SER A 285 13.50 -16.53 -14.14
C SER A 285 13.12 -16.55 -15.61
N ASN A 286 14.12 -16.64 -16.49
CA ASN A 286 13.89 -16.79 -17.92
C ASN A 286 13.93 -18.27 -18.29
N MET A 287 12.97 -18.71 -19.08
CA MET A 287 12.92 -20.05 -19.65
C MET A 287 12.84 -19.94 -21.17
N THR A 288 13.79 -20.56 -21.86
CA THR A 288 13.82 -20.61 -23.32
C THR A 288 13.10 -21.87 -23.79
N THR A 289 12.11 -21.73 -24.66
CA THR A 289 11.35 -22.84 -25.21
C THR A 289 11.21 -22.71 -26.71
N ARG A 290 11.31 -23.82 -27.44
CA ARG A 290 11.01 -23.85 -28.87
C ARG A 290 9.51 -23.59 -29.08
N SER A 291 9.18 -22.58 -29.88
CA SER A 291 7.80 -22.12 -30.07
C SER A 291 7.46 -22.08 -31.56
N PRO A 292 6.38 -22.76 -32.00
CA PRO A 292 5.95 -22.74 -33.40
C PRO A 292 5.47 -21.34 -33.86
N GLY A 293 5.24 -20.41 -32.92
CA GLY A 293 4.94 -19.01 -33.23
C GLY A 293 6.16 -18.17 -33.63
N CYS A 294 7.38 -18.69 -33.50
CA CYS A 294 8.63 -18.00 -33.84
C CYS A 294 9.19 -18.44 -35.21
N GLU A 295 8.32 -18.84 -36.13
CA GLU A 295 8.68 -19.15 -37.52
C GLU A 295 8.32 -17.98 -38.45
N CYS A 296 9.22 -17.66 -39.38
CA CYS A 296 8.89 -16.70 -40.44
C CYS A 296 7.81 -17.31 -41.35
N GLN A 297 6.90 -16.47 -41.86
CA GLN A 297 5.83 -16.90 -42.76
C GLN A 297 6.40 -17.67 -43.96
N THR A 298 5.69 -18.72 -44.37
CA THR A 298 6.11 -19.58 -45.49
C THR A 298 6.13 -18.80 -46.80
N ASN A 299 7.10 -19.12 -47.66
CA ASN A 299 7.19 -18.52 -49.00
C ASN A 299 5.91 -18.79 -49.80
N THR A 300 5.30 -17.73 -50.33
CA THR A 300 4.08 -17.84 -51.15
C THR A 300 4.34 -17.35 -52.57
N ASN A 301 3.76 -18.05 -53.54
CA ASN A 301 3.64 -17.57 -54.90
C ASN A 301 2.16 -17.28 -55.20
N ARG A 302 1.88 -16.10 -55.78
CA ARG A 302 0.53 -15.80 -56.27
C ARG A 302 0.59 -15.16 -57.64
N THR A 303 -0.36 -15.52 -58.48
CA THR A 303 -0.54 -14.91 -59.79
C THR A 303 -1.49 -13.72 -59.69
N VAL A 304 -1.09 -12.58 -60.25
CA VAL A 304 -1.87 -11.35 -60.25
C VAL A 304 -1.97 -10.83 -61.69
N CYS A 305 -3.16 -10.37 -62.07
CA CYS A 305 -3.39 -9.72 -63.35
C CYS A 305 -3.24 -8.21 -63.21
N TYR A 306 -2.31 -7.63 -63.97
CA TYR A 306 -2.19 -6.18 -64.11
C TYR A 306 -2.76 -5.74 -65.46
N ARG A 307 -3.40 -4.57 -65.45
CA ARG A 307 -3.91 -3.88 -66.66
C ARG A 307 -4.76 -4.79 -67.56
N ASN A 308 -5.54 -5.70 -66.95
CA ASN A 308 -6.41 -6.69 -67.60
C ASN A 308 -5.74 -7.71 -68.54
N SER A 309 -4.47 -7.58 -68.92
CA SER A 309 -3.83 -8.48 -69.91
C SER A 309 -2.42 -8.95 -69.54
N GLU A 310 -1.81 -8.41 -68.49
CA GLU A 310 -0.43 -8.74 -68.10
C GLU A 310 -0.44 -9.64 -66.88
N LEU A 311 -0.02 -10.89 -67.04
CA LEU A 311 0.04 -11.86 -65.95
C LEU A 311 1.40 -11.78 -65.25
N TYR A 312 1.38 -11.49 -63.96
CA TYR A 312 2.54 -11.44 -63.10
C TYR A 312 2.50 -12.55 -62.06
N VAL A 313 3.66 -13.03 -61.65
CA VAL A 313 3.84 -13.83 -60.44
C VAL A 313 4.51 -12.96 -59.40
N ILE A 314 3.85 -12.85 -58.26
CA ILE A 314 4.40 -12.22 -57.07
C ILE A 314 4.93 -13.36 -56.19
N ASN A 315 6.24 -13.44 -56.04
CA ASN A 315 6.89 -14.33 -55.09
C ASN A 315 7.24 -13.53 -53.84
N THR A 316 6.75 -13.98 -52.70
CA THR A 316 7.05 -13.40 -51.39
C THR A 316 7.90 -14.40 -50.62
N VAL A 317 9.11 -14.00 -50.25
CA VAL A 317 10.06 -14.82 -49.50
C VAL A 317 10.36 -14.12 -48.18
N SER A 318 10.16 -14.83 -47.07
CA SER A 318 10.43 -14.31 -45.73
C SER A 318 11.57 -15.09 -45.08
N ALA A 319 12.55 -14.38 -44.51
CA ALA A 319 13.71 -14.96 -43.84
C ALA A 319 14.09 -14.16 -42.58
N PRO A 320 14.72 -14.78 -41.58
CA PRO A 320 15.20 -14.08 -40.38
C PRO A 320 16.18 -12.95 -40.72
N SER A 321 16.13 -11.86 -39.97
CA SER A 321 17.13 -10.79 -40.00
C SER A 321 18.48 -11.26 -39.44
N ALA A 322 19.56 -10.53 -39.72
CA ALA A 322 20.91 -10.91 -39.28
C ALA A 322 21.07 -10.96 -37.74
N ASP A 323 20.29 -10.15 -37.02
CA ASP A 323 20.18 -10.14 -35.56
C ASP A 323 19.11 -11.11 -35.02
N CYS A 324 18.49 -11.91 -35.88
CA CYS A 324 17.48 -12.94 -35.57
C CYS A 324 16.24 -12.43 -34.82
N ALA A 325 16.04 -11.10 -34.73
CA ALA A 325 14.97 -10.46 -33.97
C ALA A 325 13.70 -10.21 -34.79
N THR A 326 13.79 -10.21 -36.13
CA THR A 326 12.65 -9.96 -37.03
C THR A 326 12.70 -10.86 -38.27
N CYS A 327 11.59 -10.95 -39.00
CA CYS A 327 11.53 -11.60 -40.30
C CYS A 327 11.49 -10.56 -41.42
N ASN A 328 12.54 -10.52 -42.23
CA ASN A 328 12.59 -9.69 -43.42
C ASN A 328 11.81 -10.35 -44.55
N THR A 329 10.94 -9.59 -45.20
CA THR A 329 10.11 -10.09 -46.32
C THR A 329 10.54 -9.40 -47.60
N THR A 330 10.89 -10.20 -48.59
CA THR A 330 11.25 -9.75 -49.93
C THR A 330 10.13 -10.11 -50.90
N VAL A 331 9.67 -9.13 -51.68
CA VAL A 331 8.62 -9.32 -52.68
C VAL A 331 9.25 -9.12 -54.04
N THR A 332 9.14 -10.13 -54.90
CA THR A 332 9.62 -10.07 -56.28
C THR A 332 8.44 -10.23 -57.23
N GLU A 333 8.31 -9.28 -58.14
CA GLU A 333 7.27 -9.27 -59.16
C GLU A 333 7.89 -9.63 -60.50
N THR A 334 7.53 -10.78 -61.05
CA THR A 334 8.04 -11.26 -62.33
C THR A 334 6.92 -11.31 -63.35
N ARG A 335 7.09 -10.63 -64.49
CA ARG A 335 6.15 -10.71 -65.61
C ARG A 335 6.28 -12.07 -66.28
N LEU A 336 5.21 -12.88 -66.27
CA LEU A 336 5.19 -14.16 -66.96
C LEU A 336 4.96 -13.98 -68.45
N ARG A 337 3.81 -13.40 -68.82
CA ARG A 337 3.35 -13.29 -70.22
C ARG A 337 2.17 -12.33 -70.37
N ASN A 338 1.90 -11.96 -71.61
CA ASN A 338 0.67 -11.28 -72.00
C ASN A 338 -0.40 -12.31 -72.41
N VAL A 339 -1.60 -12.14 -71.90
CA VAL A 339 -2.75 -12.97 -72.28
C VAL A 339 -3.27 -12.47 -73.62
N THR A 340 -3.26 -13.34 -74.61
CA THR A 340 -3.85 -13.10 -75.93
C THR A 340 -4.92 -14.14 -76.19
N CYS A 341 -6.04 -13.69 -76.76
CA CYS A 341 -7.16 -14.56 -77.10
C CYS A 341 -7.26 -14.77 -78.59
N THR A 342 -7.73 -15.95 -79.00
CA THR A 342 -7.84 -16.32 -80.41
C THR A 342 -9.12 -15.76 -81.04
N LYS A 343 -9.08 -15.59 -82.36
CA LYS A 343 -10.23 -15.21 -83.19
C LYS A 343 -10.51 -16.34 -84.18
N VAL A 344 -11.75 -16.82 -84.19
CA VAL A 344 -12.22 -17.87 -85.10
C VAL A 344 -13.35 -17.31 -85.95
N VAL A 345 -13.26 -17.49 -87.27
CA VAL A 345 -14.29 -17.06 -88.23
C VAL A 345 -14.89 -18.31 -88.86
N LYS A 346 -16.18 -18.53 -88.63
CA LYS A 346 -16.97 -19.59 -89.28
C LYS A 346 -17.89 -18.97 -90.32
N ARG A 347 -17.75 -19.40 -91.56
CA ARG A 347 -18.64 -19.01 -92.67
C ARG A 347 -19.62 -20.14 -92.91
N GLY A 348 -20.91 -19.84 -92.86
CA GLY A 348 -21.96 -20.78 -93.21
C GLY A 348 -22.07 -20.99 -94.73
N GLU A 349 -23.04 -21.81 -95.11
CA GLU A 349 -23.35 -22.07 -96.52
C GLU A 349 -23.99 -20.86 -97.18
N CYS A 350 -23.83 -20.76 -98.51
CA CYS A 350 -24.43 -19.68 -99.28
C CYS A 350 -25.86 -20.02 -99.68
N ASP A 351 -26.81 -19.15 -99.36
CA ASP A 351 -28.16 -19.20 -99.92
C ASP A 351 -28.10 -18.82 -101.40
N GLN A 352 -28.13 -19.81 -102.29
CA GLN A 352 -28.06 -19.61 -103.73
C GLN A 352 -29.40 -19.19 -104.36
N VAL A 353 -30.50 -19.26 -103.61
CA VAL A 353 -31.87 -19.22 -104.18
C VAL A 353 -32.54 -17.87 -103.95
N VAL A 354 -32.49 -17.33 -102.74
CA VAL A 354 -33.30 -16.15 -102.37
C VAL A 354 -32.43 -14.91 -102.20
N THR A 355 -31.47 -14.95 -101.30
CA THR A 355 -30.75 -13.73 -100.86
C THR A 355 -29.33 -13.60 -101.42
N LYS A 356 -28.73 -14.69 -101.94
CA LYS A 356 -27.34 -14.74 -102.42
C LYS A 356 -26.31 -14.35 -101.35
N ARG A 357 -26.66 -14.60 -100.08
CA ARG A 357 -25.87 -14.26 -98.90
C ARG A 357 -25.54 -15.51 -98.09
N ARG A 358 -24.49 -15.41 -97.27
CA ARG A 358 -24.14 -16.43 -96.27
C ARG A 358 -23.98 -15.78 -94.90
N PRO A 359 -24.38 -16.48 -93.82
CA PRO A 359 -24.10 -16.03 -92.47
C PRO A 359 -22.61 -16.21 -92.15
N VAL A 360 -22.03 -15.21 -91.51
CA VAL A 360 -20.68 -15.25 -90.97
C VAL A 360 -20.79 -15.10 -89.46
N THR A 361 -20.29 -16.09 -88.75
CA THR A 361 -20.15 -16.05 -87.30
C THR A 361 -18.69 -15.81 -86.96
N VAL A 362 -18.41 -14.67 -86.33
CA VAL A 362 -17.09 -14.32 -85.82
C VAL A 362 -17.11 -14.50 -84.31
N THR A 363 -16.40 -15.51 -83.83
CA THR A 363 -16.15 -15.69 -82.40
C THR A 363 -14.77 -15.14 -82.11
N ARG A 364 -14.70 -14.03 -81.36
CA ARG A 364 -13.43 -13.45 -80.91
C ARG A 364 -13.34 -13.50 -79.39
N GLY A 365 -12.21 -13.94 -78.88
CA GLY A 365 -11.91 -13.77 -77.47
C GLY A 365 -11.51 -12.33 -77.18
N ILE A 366 -12.07 -11.73 -76.14
CA ILE A 366 -11.60 -10.48 -75.55
C ILE A 366 -10.95 -10.79 -74.21
N VAL A 367 -9.86 -10.09 -73.90
CA VAL A 367 -9.16 -10.28 -72.64
C VAL A 367 -9.86 -9.46 -71.56
N ARG A 368 -10.31 -10.12 -70.48
CA ARG A 368 -10.81 -9.47 -69.26
C ARG A 368 -10.18 -10.14 -68.05
N ASN A 369 -9.56 -9.35 -67.18
CA ASN A 369 -8.87 -9.86 -65.99
C ASN A 369 -7.93 -11.06 -66.28
N CYS A 370 -7.14 -10.97 -67.35
CA CYS A 370 -6.23 -12.03 -67.81
C CYS A 370 -6.92 -13.36 -68.15
N GLN A 371 -8.22 -13.34 -68.40
CA GLN A 371 -9.02 -14.45 -68.90
C GLN A 371 -9.61 -14.09 -70.28
N CYS A 372 -9.94 -15.11 -71.07
CA CYS A 372 -10.51 -14.93 -72.40
C CYS A 372 -12.02 -15.12 -72.34
N ASP A 373 -12.76 -14.02 -72.46
CA ASP A 373 -14.20 -14.03 -72.63
C ASP A 373 -14.53 -14.11 -74.12
N LEU A 374 -15.45 -15.00 -74.50
CA LEU A 374 -15.84 -15.18 -75.89
C LEU A 374 -16.99 -14.23 -76.26
N ILE A 375 -16.77 -13.42 -77.28
CA ILE A 375 -17.83 -12.63 -77.93
C ILE A 375 -18.10 -13.24 -79.30
N THR A 376 -19.39 -13.44 -79.60
CA THR A 376 -19.84 -13.90 -80.90
C THR A 376 -20.60 -12.79 -81.60
N GLU A 377 -20.12 -12.41 -82.78
CA GLU A 377 -20.75 -11.45 -83.68
C GLU A 377 -21.24 -12.20 -84.93
N GLN A 378 -22.48 -11.94 -85.33
CA GLN A 378 -23.07 -12.52 -86.54
C GLN A 378 -23.40 -11.40 -87.54
N TYR A 379 -22.99 -11.59 -88.79
CA TYR A 379 -23.36 -10.70 -89.90
C TYR A 379 -23.48 -11.50 -91.19
N GLU A 380 -24.06 -10.90 -92.22
CA GLU A 380 -24.18 -11.52 -93.54
C GLU A 380 -23.18 -10.96 -94.54
N GLU A 381 -22.62 -11.82 -95.39
CA GLU A 381 -21.82 -11.42 -96.54
C GLU A 381 -22.43 -11.95 -97.84
N MET A 382 -22.31 -11.20 -98.94
CA MET A 382 -22.76 -11.67 -100.26
C MET A 382 -21.81 -12.75 -100.76
N CYS A 383 -22.34 -13.82 -101.36
CA CYS A 383 -21.53 -14.85 -102.01
C CYS A 383 -21.54 -14.75 -103.53
N VAL A 384 -22.60 -14.18 -104.12
CA VAL A 384 -22.70 -14.02 -105.57
C VAL A 384 -23.26 -12.63 -105.89
N CYS A 385 -22.58 -11.91 -106.78
CA CYS A 385 -23.04 -10.61 -107.19
C CYS A 385 -24.21 -10.67 -108.19
N PRO A 386 -25.00 -9.57 -108.31
CA PRO A 386 -26.04 -9.48 -109.33
C PRO A 386 -25.48 -9.78 -110.73
N LYS A 387 -26.31 -10.41 -111.58
CA LYS A 387 -25.91 -10.67 -112.96
C LYS A 387 -25.61 -9.34 -113.67
N PRO A 388 -24.59 -9.31 -114.54
CA PRO A 388 -24.31 -8.12 -115.33
C PRO A 388 -25.54 -7.72 -116.14
N HIS A 389 -25.82 -6.43 -116.21
CA HIS A 389 -26.95 -5.92 -116.98
C HIS A 389 -26.57 -4.65 -117.72
N TRP A 390 -27.37 -4.36 -118.75
CA TRP A 390 -27.33 -3.10 -119.46
C TRP A 390 -28.23 -2.12 -118.74
N THR A 391 -27.74 -0.91 -118.49
CA THR A 391 -28.59 0.18 -118.03
C THR A 391 -29.55 0.63 -119.14
N PRO A 392 -30.67 1.30 -118.80
CA PRO A 392 -31.60 1.85 -119.78
C PRO A 392 -30.89 2.71 -120.81
N THR A 393 -31.37 2.67 -122.05
CA THR A 393 -30.75 3.41 -123.15
C THR A 393 -31.07 4.90 -123.02
N ILE A 394 -30.03 5.72 -122.86
CA ILE A 394 -30.18 7.18 -122.78
C ILE A 394 -29.78 7.79 -124.12
N CYS A 395 -30.68 8.57 -124.73
CA CYS A 395 -30.38 9.33 -125.95
C CYS A 395 -29.54 10.56 -125.58
N HIS A 396 -28.27 10.55 -125.95
CA HIS A 396 -27.39 11.69 -125.74
C HIS A 396 -27.58 12.72 -126.87
N ARG A 397 -27.32 14.02 -126.59
CA ARG A 397 -27.53 15.15 -127.52
C ARG A 397 -26.93 14.94 -128.92
N ASN A 398 -25.84 14.18 -129.02
CA ASN A 398 -25.12 13.94 -130.28
C ASN A 398 -25.72 12.78 -131.12
N ARG A 399 -27.03 12.54 -131.00
CA ARG A 399 -27.76 11.44 -131.66
C ARG A 399 -27.14 10.05 -131.43
N ALA A 400 -26.51 9.85 -130.28
CA ALA A 400 -25.93 8.58 -129.87
C ALA A 400 -26.75 7.99 -128.73
N LYS A 401 -27.14 6.73 -128.87
CA LYS A 401 -27.71 5.94 -127.77
C LYS A 401 -26.54 5.44 -126.91
N LEU A 402 -26.48 5.90 -125.66
CA LEU A 402 -25.53 5.43 -124.67
C LEU A 402 -26.22 4.41 -123.76
N ARG A 403 -25.54 3.29 -123.55
CA ARG A 403 -25.88 2.32 -122.51
C ARG A 403 -24.59 1.92 -121.80
N TRP A 404 -24.68 1.62 -120.52
CA TRP A 404 -23.54 1.16 -119.74
C TRP A 404 -23.74 -0.31 -119.44
N PHE A 405 -22.68 -1.08 -119.61
CA PHE A 405 -22.63 -2.44 -119.10
C PHE A 405 -22.16 -2.36 -117.66
N VAL A 406 -23.04 -2.71 -116.72
CA VAL A 406 -22.72 -2.78 -115.29
C VAL A 406 -22.49 -4.24 -114.94
N ALA A 407 -21.24 -4.57 -114.65
CA ALA A 407 -20.85 -5.83 -114.01
C ALA A 407 -20.53 -5.57 -112.53
N PHE A 408 -20.31 -6.63 -111.76
CA PHE A 408 -19.97 -6.53 -110.34
C PHE A 408 -18.83 -7.50 -110.01
N SER A 409 -17.92 -7.10 -109.12
CA SER A 409 -16.93 -7.99 -108.50
C SER A 409 -17.19 -8.12 -107.00
N LEU A 410 -16.91 -9.30 -106.44
CA LEU A 410 -17.05 -9.57 -105.02
C LEU A 410 -15.75 -9.23 -104.28
N VAL A 411 -15.77 -8.24 -103.38
CA VAL A 411 -14.62 -7.80 -102.59
C VAL A 411 -15.04 -7.72 -101.12
N HIS A 412 -14.36 -8.48 -100.25
CA HIS A 412 -14.67 -8.57 -98.81
C HIS A 412 -16.16 -8.79 -98.50
N GLY A 413 -16.84 -9.66 -99.26
CA GLY A 413 -18.25 -9.98 -99.02
C GLY A 413 -19.25 -8.93 -99.50
N ARG A 414 -18.80 -7.92 -100.26
CA ARG A 414 -19.65 -6.89 -100.88
C ARG A 414 -19.44 -6.83 -102.39
N CYS A 415 -20.51 -6.53 -103.12
CA CYS A 415 -20.46 -6.39 -104.57
C CYS A 415 -20.13 -4.95 -104.97
N VAL A 416 -18.98 -4.78 -105.62
CA VAL A 416 -18.50 -3.49 -106.11
C VAL A 416 -18.79 -3.40 -107.62
N PRO A 417 -19.46 -2.33 -108.11
CA PRO A 417 -19.82 -2.21 -109.52
C PRO A 417 -18.61 -1.89 -110.41
N ILE A 418 -18.55 -2.55 -111.56
CA ILE A 418 -17.59 -2.34 -112.65
C ILE A 418 -18.38 -1.87 -113.87
N VAL A 419 -18.24 -0.59 -114.24
CA VAL A 419 -19.07 0.02 -115.29
C VAL A 419 -18.23 0.24 -116.56
N LYS A 420 -18.69 -0.28 -117.71
CA LYS A 420 -18.07 -0.02 -119.03
C LYS A 420 -19.05 0.70 -119.96
N PRO A 421 -18.69 1.87 -120.52
CA PRO A 421 -19.55 2.59 -121.46
C PRO A 421 -19.60 1.89 -122.82
N HIS A 422 -20.79 1.79 -123.42
CA HIS A 422 -20.96 1.28 -124.78
C HIS A 422 -21.75 2.27 -125.63
N LYS A 423 -21.19 2.66 -126.78
CA LYS A 423 -21.74 3.70 -127.65
C LYS A 423 -22.14 3.11 -129.01
N HIS A 424 -23.40 3.29 -129.41
CA HIS A 424 -23.86 2.89 -130.74
C HIS A 424 -24.42 4.11 -131.49
N ARG A 425 -24.03 4.27 -132.77
CA ARG A 425 -24.56 5.32 -133.66
C ARG A 425 -25.76 4.77 -134.46
N VAL A 426 -26.92 5.41 -134.33
CA VAL A 426 -28.15 5.17 -135.11
C VAL A 426 -29.06 6.40 -134.98
N PRO A 427 -30.02 6.65 -135.89
CA PRO A 427 -30.88 7.83 -135.83
C PRO A 427 -31.84 7.73 -134.64
N CYS A 428 -31.72 8.68 -133.71
CA CYS A 428 -32.75 8.91 -132.70
C CYS A 428 -33.88 9.72 -133.36
N PRO A 429 -35.16 9.32 -133.27
CA PRO A 429 -36.26 10.02 -133.90
C PRO A 429 -36.35 11.47 -133.40
N ARG A 430 -36.57 12.41 -134.33
CA ARG A 430 -36.84 13.81 -134.00
C ARG A 430 -38.10 13.84 -133.13
N ARG A 431 -38.02 14.45 -131.94
CA ARG A 431 -39.23 14.82 -131.19
C ARG A 431 -40.04 15.75 -132.09
N HIS A 432 -41.20 15.31 -132.54
CA HIS A 432 -42.24 16.22 -133.05
C HIS A 432 -42.83 16.93 -131.84
N HIS A 433 -42.86 18.26 -131.91
CA HIS A 433 -43.67 19.11 -131.05
C HIS A 433 -45.15 18.74 -131.25
N VAL A 434 -45.85 18.52 -130.14
CA VAL A 434 -47.20 19.04 -129.95
C VAL A 434 -47.06 20.19 -128.96
#